data_AF-A0A126Z9L3-F1
#
_entry.id   AF-A0A126Z9L3-F1
#
_cell.length_a   1.000
_cell.length_b   1.000
_cell.length_c   1.000
_cell.angle_alpha   90.00
_cell.angle_beta   90.00
_cell.angle_gamma   90.00
#
_symmetry.space_group_name_H-M   'P 1'
#
loop_
_entity.id
_entity.type
_entity.pdbx_description
1 polymer ?
#
loop_
_entity_poly.entity_id
_entity_poly.type
_entity_poly.pdbx_seq_one_letter_code
_entity_poly.pdbx_strand_id
1 'polypeptide(L)'
;MRERLLRKLLSERGSLWITRDGNEVHRARRVLDEIFGEDAFIANVVWQKNYSPKNSAQFFSEHHDDVIVIAKDKSLWRPKLLDRTELMEARYTNVDSDSRGLGSR
;
A
#
# COMPACT_ATOMS: atom_id res chain seq x y z
N MET A 1 12.75 -6.20 17.90
CA MET A 1 12.17 -5.92 19.26
C MET A 1 11.38 -4.61 19.30
N ARG A 2 11.70 -3.60 18.46
CA ARG A 2 10.92 -2.34 18.38
C ARG A 2 9.57 -2.50 17.68
N GLU A 3 9.49 -3.41 16.74
CA GLU A 3 8.31 -3.69 15.90
C GLU A 3 7.16 -4.29 16.74
N ARG A 4 7.49 -5.08 17.77
CA ARG A 4 6.52 -5.60 18.74
C ARG A 4 5.91 -4.48 19.59
N LEU A 5 6.65 -3.38 19.82
CA LEU A 5 6.11 -2.21 20.50
C LEU A 5 5.12 -1.46 19.59
N LEU A 6 5.42 -1.35 18.29
CA LEU A 6 4.50 -0.74 17.32
C LEU A 6 3.14 -1.45 17.31
N ARG A 7 3.13 -2.79 17.33
CA ARG A 7 1.88 -3.57 17.44
C ARG A 7 1.06 -3.23 18.68
N LYS A 8 1.73 -3.01 19.82
CA LYS A 8 1.07 -2.66 21.09
C LYS A 8 0.50 -1.24 21.08
N LEU A 9 1.20 -0.30 20.45
CA LEU A 9 0.79 1.11 20.39
C LEU A 9 -0.29 1.37 19.34
N LEU A 10 -0.41 0.52 18.32
CA LEU A 10 -1.40 0.66 17.27
C LEU A 10 -2.82 0.38 17.82
N SER A 11 -3.79 1.20 17.43
CA SER A 11 -5.22 0.95 17.67
C SER A 11 -5.71 -0.28 16.89
N GLU A 12 -6.77 -0.96 17.35
CA GLU A 12 -7.37 -2.11 16.63
C GLU A 12 -7.82 -1.77 15.21
N ARG A 13 -8.20 -0.51 14.97
CA ARG A 13 -8.55 0.02 13.64
C ARG A 13 -7.38 0.71 12.94
N GLY A 14 -6.16 0.61 13.49
CA GLY A 14 -4.98 1.27 12.98
C GLY A 14 -4.28 0.48 11.87
N SER A 15 -3.50 1.18 11.06
CA SER A 15 -2.59 0.60 10.07
C SER A 15 -1.17 1.11 10.27
N LEU A 16 -0.19 0.29 9.88
CA LEU A 16 1.22 0.65 9.83
C LEU A 16 1.69 0.62 8.37
N TRP A 17 2.46 1.63 8.00
CA TRP A 17 2.97 1.86 6.64
C TRP A 17 4.48 1.99 6.74
N ILE A 18 5.21 1.10 6.06
CA ILE A 18 6.67 1.06 6.13
C ILE A 18 7.24 1.07 4.72
N THR A 19 8.03 2.09 4.42
CA THR A 19 8.84 2.15 3.20
C THR A 19 10.09 1.30 3.34
N ARG A 20 10.41 0.50 2.33
CA ARG A 20 11.65 -0.25 2.17
C ARG A 20 12.12 -0.19 0.71
N ASP A 21 13.41 -0.41 0.51
CA ASP A 21 13.94 -0.69 -0.81
C ASP A 21 13.61 -2.14 -1.24
N GLY A 22 13.78 -2.44 -2.53
CA GLY A 22 13.43 -3.74 -3.08
C GLY A 22 14.25 -4.90 -2.52
N ASN A 23 15.45 -4.61 -1.98
CA ASN A 23 16.31 -5.65 -1.41
C ASN A 23 15.84 -6.10 -0.02
N GLU A 24 15.17 -5.24 0.75
CA GLU A 24 14.78 -5.56 2.12
C GLU A 24 13.29 -5.84 2.32
N VAL A 25 12.46 -5.56 1.32
CA VAL A 25 10.99 -5.71 1.40
C VAL A 25 10.57 -7.12 1.83
N HIS A 26 11.22 -8.16 1.30
CA HIS A 26 10.89 -9.55 1.62
C HIS A 26 11.22 -9.93 3.08
N ARG A 27 12.34 -9.40 3.61
CA ARG A 27 12.73 -9.63 5.02
C ARG A 27 11.81 -8.87 5.97
N ALA A 28 11.50 -7.63 5.61
CA ALA A 28 10.57 -6.80 6.36
C ALA A 28 9.19 -7.47 6.43
N ARG A 29 8.69 -7.97 5.30
CA ARG A 29 7.42 -8.69 5.20
C ARG A 29 7.36 -9.86 6.18
N ARG A 30 8.39 -10.72 6.18
CA ARG A 30 8.46 -11.89 7.06
C ARG A 30 8.43 -11.52 8.54
N VAL A 31 9.16 -10.48 8.95
CA VAL A 31 9.15 -10.01 10.35
C VAL A 31 7.80 -9.44 10.75
N LEU A 32 7.14 -8.72 9.84
CA LEU A 32 5.80 -8.18 10.10
C LEU A 32 4.77 -9.30 10.21
N ASP A 33 4.88 -10.36 9.41
CA ASP A 33 4.00 -11.54 9.50
C ASP A 33 4.17 -12.28 10.82
N GLU A 34 5.39 -12.41 11.34
CA GLU A 34 5.64 -12.99 12.67
C GLU A 34 4.99 -12.17 13.81
N ILE A 35 4.89 -10.85 13.64
CA ILE A 35 4.44 -9.93 14.71
C ILE A 35 2.95 -9.61 14.63
N PHE A 36 2.40 -9.47 13.42
CA PHE A 36 1.02 -9.06 13.16
C PHE A 36 0.14 -10.20 12.66
N GLY A 37 0.73 -11.32 12.22
CA GLY A 37 0.06 -12.40 11.50
C GLY A 37 0.03 -12.16 9.98
N GLU A 38 0.01 -13.23 9.20
CA GLU A 38 0.00 -13.16 7.73
C GLU A 38 -1.25 -12.43 7.19
N ASP A 39 -2.38 -12.60 7.86
CA ASP A 39 -3.67 -11.97 7.51
C ASP A 39 -3.68 -10.45 7.73
N ALA A 40 -2.71 -9.89 8.44
CA ALA A 40 -2.62 -8.44 8.68
C ALA A 40 -2.27 -7.64 7.41
N PHE A 41 -1.80 -8.31 6.36
CA PHE A 41 -1.38 -7.66 5.12
C PHE A 41 -2.53 -7.07 4.34
N ILE A 42 -2.36 -5.80 3.96
CA ILE A 42 -3.31 -5.09 3.12
C ILE A 42 -2.79 -5.01 1.68
N ALA A 43 -1.61 -4.42 1.48
CA ALA A 43 -1.06 -4.18 0.15
C ALA A 43 0.45 -3.90 0.19
N ASN A 44 1.10 -4.08 -0.96
CA ASN A 44 2.40 -3.49 -1.26
C ASN A 44 2.19 -2.37 -2.28
N VAL A 45 2.52 -1.14 -1.91
CA VAL A 45 2.37 0.03 -2.78
C VAL A 45 3.73 0.39 -3.37
N VAL A 46 3.83 0.37 -4.69
CA VAL A 46 5.05 0.74 -5.41
C VAL A 46 5.07 2.26 -5.60
N TRP A 47 6.03 2.93 -4.97
CA TRP A 47 6.19 4.38 -5.09
C TRP A 47 7.36 4.72 -6.01
N GLN A 48 7.07 5.29 -7.17
CA GLN A 48 8.09 5.74 -8.11
C GLN A 48 8.77 7.03 -7.62
N LYS A 49 10.07 6.92 -7.29
CA LYS A 49 10.92 8.04 -6.84
C LYS A 49 11.66 8.74 -7.98
N ASN A 50 11.97 8.01 -9.06
CA ASN A 50 12.81 8.51 -10.15
C ASN A 50 12.14 8.32 -11.51
N TYR A 51 12.27 9.32 -12.38
CA TYR A 51 11.72 9.32 -13.74
C TYR A 51 12.78 9.04 -14.81
N SER A 52 14.05 9.28 -14.51
CA SER A 52 15.16 9.08 -15.45
C SER A 52 15.95 7.82 -15.12
N PRO A 53 16.36 7.02 -16.11
CA PRO A 53 17.27 5.87 -15.93
C PRO A 53 18.55 6.27 -15.20
N LYS A 54 19.02 5.44 -14.27
CA LYS A 54 20.36 5.59 -13.70
C LYS A 54 21.35 4.99 -14.68
N ASN A 55 22.12 5.85 -15.33
CA ASN A 55 23.21 5.43 -16.24
C ASN A 55 24.31 4.63 -15.54
N SER A 56 24.34 4.61 -14.20
CA SER A 56 25.27 3.84 -13.38
C SER A 56 24.74 2.45 -12.99
N ALA A 57 23.54 2.05 -13.43
CA ALA A 57 22.98 0.75 -13.09
C ALA A 57 23.73 -0.37 -13.83
N GLN A 58 24.21 -1.38 -13.08
CA GLN A 58 24.89 -2.54 -13.65
C GLN A 58 23.91 -3.52 -14.33
N PHE A 59 22.68 -3.63 -13.81
CA PHE A 59 21.65 -4.52 -14.34
C PHE A 59 20.38 -3.73 -14.66
N PHE A 60 19.50 -3.57 -13.67
CA PHE A 60 18.30 -2.76 -13.77
C PHE A 60 18.44 -1.50 -12.96
N SER A 61 17.94 -0.40 -13.50
CA SER A 61 17.86 0.85 -12.77
C SER A 61 16.63 0.82 -11.87
N GLU A 62 16.85 0.81 -10.56
CA GLU A 62 15.79 0.81 -9.57
C GLU A 62 15.24 2.23 -9.37
N HIS A 63 13.94 2.39 -9.66
CA HIS A 63 13.25 3.69 -9.70
C HIS A 63 12.10 3.82 -8.72
N HIS A 64 11.83 2.78 -7.95
CA HIS A 64 10.75 2.76 -6.99
C HIS A 64 11.24 2.35 -5.60
N ASP A 65 10.43 2.68 -4.62
CA ASP A 65 10.46 2.09 -3.28
C ASP A 65 9.17 1.29 -3.07
N ASP A 66 9.23 0.31 -2.18
CA ASP A 66 8.08 -0.48 -1.75
C ASP A 66 7.54 0.07 -0.44
N VAL A 67 6.23 0.29 -0.36
CA VAL A 67 5.54 0.68 0.87
C VAL A 67 4.63 -0.46 1.30
N ILE A 68 5.03 -1.16 2.34
CA ILE A 68 4.26 -2.26 2.93
C ILE A 68 3.18 -1.67 3.82
N VAL A 69 1.92 -2.03 3.55
CA VAL A 69 0.75 -1.61 4.33
C VAL A 69 0.17 -2.80 5.08
N ILE A 70 0.11 -2.68 6.41
CA ILE A 70 -0.50 -3.69 7.29
C ILE A 70 -1.55 -3.04 8.18
N ALA A 71 -2.58 -3.80 8.54
CA ALA A 71 -3.60 -3.40 9.50
C ALA A 71 -3.40 -4.15 10.83
N LYS A 72 -3.78 -3.53 11.95
CA LYS A 72 -3.81 -4.26 13.23
C LYS A 72 -4.83 -5.39 13.18
N ASP A 73 -6.02 -5.08 12.69
CA ASP A 73 -7.06 -6.02 12.36
C ASP A 73 -7.62 -5.67 10.97
N LYS A 74 -7.35 -6.56 9.99
CA LYS A 74 -7.79 -6.38 8.61
C LYS A 74 -9.31 -6.40 8.46
N SER A 75 -10.02 -7.10 9.35
CA SER A 75 -11.49 -7.14 9.33
C SER A 75 -12.09 -5.78 9.70
N LEU A 76 -11.45 -5.04 10.61
CA LEU A 76 -11.91 -3.75 11.13
C LEU A 76 -11.38 -2.54 10.37
N TRP A 77 -10.17 -2.63 9.82
CA TRP A 77 -9.52 -1.50 9.15
C TRP A 77 -10.19 -1.17 7.82
N ARG A 78 -10.40 0.11 7.55
CA ARG A 78 -10.85 0.63 6.25
C ARG A 78 -10.08 1.92 5.94
N PRO A 79 -9.64 2.13 4.69
CA PRO A 79 -9.05 3.40 4.30
C PRO A 79 -10.13 4.49 4.33
N LYS A 80 -9.75 5.68 4.79
CA LYS A 80 -10.61 6.85 4.64
C LYS A 80 -10.46 7.34 3.20
N LEU A 81 -11.48 7.12 2.39
CA LEU A 81 -11.51 7.62 1.02
C LEU A 81 -11.59 9.15 1.02
N LEU A 82 -10.94 9.76 0.03
CA LEU A 82 -11.12 11.18 -0.23
C LEU A 82 -12.51 11.41 -0.83
N ASP A 83 -13.10 12.55 -0.52
CA ASP A 83 -14.37 12.95 -1.13
C ASP A 83 -14.18 13.04 -2.64
N ARG A 84 -15.15 12.52 -3.37
CA ARG A 84 -15.12 12.59 -4.83
C ARG A 84 -15.42 14.01 -5.27
N THR A 85 -14.55 14.55 -6.10
CA THR A 85 -14.79 15.86 -6.74
C THR A 85 -15.56 15.67 -8.04
N GLU A 86 -16.30 16.69 -8.47
CA GLU A 86 -17.04 16.70 -9.74
C GLU A 86 -16.13 16.39 -10.95
N LEU A 87 -14.88 16.87 -10.92
CA LEU A 87 -13.85 16.58 -11.92
C LEU A 87 -13.42 15.10 -11.94
N MET A 88 -13.43 14.42 -10.80
CA MET A 88 -13.13 12.99 -10.73
C MET A 88 -14.29 12.19 -11.29
N GLU A 89 -15.54 12.49 -10.89
CA GLU A 89 -16.76 11.84 -11.40
C GLU A 89 -16.89 11.97 -12.92
N ALA A 90 -16.58 13.15 -13.49
CA ALA A 90 -16.63 13.38 -14.93
C ALA A 90 -15.70 12.47 -15.76
N ARG A 91 -14.67 11.86 -15.15
CA ARG A 91 -13.75 10.91 -15.82
C ARG A 91 -14.32 9.50 -15.91
N TYR A 92 -15.34 9.17 -15.11
CA TYR A 92 -15.99 7.86 -15.14
C TYR A 92 -17.27 7.98 -15.96
N THR A 93 -17.44 7.13 -16.96
CA THR A 93 -18.66 7.10 -17.78
C THR A 93 -19.23 5.69 -17.70
N ASN A 94 -20.43 5.53 -17.13
CA ASN A 94 -21.08 4.23 -17.01
C ASN A 94 -21.71 3.88 -18.37
N VAL A 95 -20.89 3.44 -19.30
CA VAL A 95 -21.35 3.06 -20.65
C VAL A 95 -22.19 1.78 -20.60
N ASP A 96 -21.94 0.90 -19.61
CA ASP A 96 -22.51 -0.46 -19.56
C ASP A 96 -23.76 -0.59 -18.68
N SER A 97 -24.31 0.49 -18.14
CA SER A 97 -25.51 0.45 -17.28
C SER A 97 -25.42 -0.59 -16.13
N ASP A 98 -24.22 -0.87 -15.62
CA ASP A 98 -24.04 -1.81 -14.52
C ASP A 98 -24.58 -1.19 -13.22
N SER A 99 -25.44 -1.96 -12.54
CA SER A 99 -26.01 -1.67 -11.22
C SER A 99 -24.98 -1.38 -10.13
N ARG A 100 -23.70 -1.73 -10.35
CA ARG A 100 -22.58 -1.50 -9.41
C ARG A 100 -21.92 -0.13 -9.53
N GLY A 101 -22.40 0.75 -10.42
CA GLY A 101 -22.01 2.15 -10.51
C GLY A 101 -21.00 2.48 -11.63
N LEU A 102 -20.55 3.74 -11.66
CA LEU A 102 -19.67 4.32 -12.67
C LEU A 102 -18.32 3.58 -12.75
N GLY A 103 -18.15 2.79 -13.82
CA GLY A 103 -16.88 2.14 -14.17
C GLY A 103 -15.87 3.14 -14.72
N SER A 104 -14.59 2.98 -14.37
CA SER A 104 -13.51 3.72 -15.01
C SER A 104 -13.33 3.23 -16.43
N ARG A 105 -13.10 4.16 -17.36
CA ARG A 105 -12.40 3.84 -18.60
C ARG A 105 -10.95 3.41 -18.32
#